data_AF-F8N8Q2-F1
#
_entry.id   AF-F8N8Q2-F1
#
_cell.length_a   1.000
_cell.length_b   1.000
_cell.length_c   1.000
_cell.angle_alpha   90.00
_cell.angle_beta   90.00
_cell.angle_gamma   90.00
#
_symmetry.space_group_name_H-M   'P 1'
#
loop_
_entity.id
_entity.type
_entity.pdbx_description
1 polymer ?
#
loop_
_entity_poly.entity_id
_entity_poly.type
_entity_poly.pdbx_seq_one_letter_code
_entity_poly.pdbx_strand_id
1 'polypeptide(L)'
;MNKIPLYCVRTFSEKFSATIDFCNQNWRVLFRMSLYFILPLSLLQSFGLTNYYQWAFQNAASGATSIDGLPFGSMGLLIGGSMLLSLIMMSVVYGLMKCYDRSDEGIATLTLREFNPTLLHFLKRSVVALLVLLLVEVVVIGICVFFAMISPIALVLALIPVMVFLFPVALFIPTYLFEDDTPVFSAFVKGYRYGFKTWGGMFKLLIVMGFAVYFVSSLMMLPAMIMMAAKGFLFPGAMASTSSLLYSLGTFLVSVLTAFFANLFSLPVFIALAYQYGHAAEKFDNVTVEERIDDFEEL
;
A
#
# COMPACT_ATOMS: atom_id res chain seq x y z
N MET A 1 -16.48 -2.58 -24.07
CA MET A 1 -16.16 -2.70 -22.62
C MET A 1 -16.73 -1.47 -21.95
N ASN A 2 -17.49 -1.59 -20.86
CA ASN A 2 -17.99 -0.40 -20.16
C ASN A 2 -16.85 0.20 -19.34
N LYS A 3 -16.36 1.37 -19.75
CA LYS A 3 -15.29 2.11 -19.07
C LYS A 3 -15.78 2.55 -17.68
N ILE A 4 -14.93 2.40 -16.67
CA ILE A 4 -15.23 2.80 -15.30
C ILE A 4 -14.56 4.17 -15.08
N PRO A 5 -15.31 5.29 -15.09
CA PRO A 5 -14.69 6.62 -15.05
C PRO A 5 -14.00 6.87 -13.70
N LEU A 6 -12.84 7.52 -13.69
CA LEU A 6 -12.21 7.85 -12.41
C LEU A 6 -13.08 8.85 -11.62
N TYR A 7 -13.47 9.95 -12.28
CA TYR A 7 -14.27 11.04 -11.71
C TYR A 7 -15.77 10.77 -11.86
N CYS A 8 -16.42 10.45 -10.74
CA CYS A 8 -17.86 10.22 -10.70
C CYS A 8 -18.34 10.21 -9.23
N VAL A 9 -19.48 10.87 -8.97
CA VAL A 9 -20.10 10.84 -7.64
C VAL A 9 -20.72 9.47 -7.38
N ARG A 10 -20.06 8.66 -6.55
CA ARG A 10 -20.49 7.31 -6.18
C ARG A 10 -20.94 7.18 -4.73
N THR A 11 -21.94 6.33 -4.50
CA THR A 11 -22.26 5.76 -3.20
C THR A 11 -21.13 4.83 -2.72
N PHE A 12 -21.19 4.40 -1.45
CA PHE A 12 -20.21 3.47 -0.90
C PHE A 12 -20.14 2.15 -1.68
N SER A 13 -21.30 1.55 -1.96
CA SER A 13 -21.39 0.27 -2.69
C SER A 13 -20.82 0.41 -4.10
N GLU A 14 -21.13 1.50 -4.80
CA GLU A 14 -20.65 1.73 -6.16
C GLU A 14 -19.14 1.91 -6.23
N LYS A 15 -18.48 2.50 -5.22
CA LYS A 15 -17.01 2.57 -5.15
C LYS A 15 -16.39 1.19 -4.98
N PHE A 16 -17.00 0.37 -4.14
CA PHE A 16 -16.55 -1.02 -3.96
C PHE A 16 -16.74 -1.83 -5.24
N SER A 17 -17.92 -1.76 -5.87
CA SER A 17 -18.18 -2.40 -7.16
C SER A 17 -17.22 -1.92 -8.24
N ALA A 18 -17.00 -0.60 -8.39
CA ALA A 18 -16.04 -0.06 -9.35
C ALA A 18 -14.61 -0.57 -9.13
N THR A 19 -14.22 -0.77 -7.87
CA THR A 19 -12.91 -1.36 -7.53
C THR A 19 -12.81 -2.80 -8.03
N ILE A 20 -13.80 -3.63 -7.70
CA ILE A 20 -13.84 -5.04 -8.11
C ILE A 20 -13.95 -5.17 -9.62
N ASP A 21 -14.81 -4.38 -10.27
CA ASP A 21 -15.00 -4.37 -11.71
C ASP A 21 -13.71 -3.96 -12.42
N PHE A 22 -13.00 -2.94 -11.93
CA PHE A 22 -11.72 -2.54 -12.50
C PHE A 22 -10.68 -3.66 -12.37
N CYS A 23 -10.59 -4.30 -11.19
CA CYS A 23 -9.72 -5.45 -10.99
C CYS A 23 -10.05 -6.58 -11.96
N ASN A 24 -11.32 -6.91 -12.12
CA ASN A 24 -11.78 -7.99 -13.00
C ASN A 24 -11.57 -7.68 -14.49
N GLN A 25 -11.80 -6.45 -14.93
CA GLN A 25 -11.58 -6.03 -16.31
C GLN A 25 -10.08 -6.04 -16.66
N ASN A 26 -9.22 -5.65 -15.73
CA ASN A 26 -7.80 -5.39 -15.99
C ASN A 26 -6.83 -6.37 -15.30
N TRP A 27 -7.31 -7.52 -14.79
CA TRP A 27 -6.52 -8.44 -13.96
C TRP A 27 -5.23 -8.91 -14.64
N ARG A 28 -5.25 -9.14 -15.96
CA ARG A 28 -4.07 -9.61 -16.71
C ARG A 28 -2.95 -8.58 -16.70
N VAL A 29 -3.31 -7.31 -16.89
CA VAL A 29 -2.37 -6.20 -16.91
C VAL A 29 -1.86 -5.93 -15.50
N LEU A 30 -2.76 -5.90 -14.51
CA LEU A 30 -2.39 -5.75 -13.10
C LEU A 30 -1.41 -6.84 -12.68
N PHE A 31 -1.71 -8.10 -12.98
CA PHE A 31 -0.84 -9.23 -12.66
C PHE A 31 0.50 -9.15 -13.40
N ARG A 32 0.49 -8.88 -14.71
CA ARG A 32 1.70 -8.74 -15.52
C ARG A 32 2.61 -7.62 -14.99
N MET A 33 2.07 -6.43 -14.74
CA MET A 33 2.86 -5.32 -14.19
C MET A 33 3.35 -5.61 -12.77
N SER A 34 2.54 -6.28 -11.96
CA SER A 34 2.96 -6.72 -10.63
C SER A 34 4.12 -7.70 -10.68
N LEU A 35 4.11 -8.65 -11.61
CA LEU A 35 5.25 -9.56 -11.80
C LEU A 35 6.54 -8.82 -12.16
N TYR A 36 6.46 -7.76 -12.96
CA TYR A 36 7.65 -7.01 -13.36
C TYR A 36 8.21 -6.12 -12.24
N PHE A 37 7.35 -5.45 -11.47
CA PHE A 37 7.78 -4.42 -10.52
C PHE A 37 7.71 -4.85 -9.05
N ILE A 38 6.70 -5.65 -8.66
CA ILE A 38 6.45 -6.05 -7.27
C ILE A 38 7.23 -7.32 -6.91
N LEU A 39 7.36 -8.29 -7.83
CA LEU A 39 8.07 -9.54 -7.55
C LEU A 39 9.55 -9.34 -7.19
N PRO A 40 10.34 -8.50 -7.89
CA PRO A 40 11.75 -8.25 -7.52
C PRO A 40 11.91 -7.66 -6.12
N LEU A 41 10.99 -6.78 -5.72
CA LEU A 41 11.00 -6.19 -4.38
C LEU A 41 10.47 -7.14 -3.31
N SER A 42 9.51 -8.00 -3.66
CA SER A 42 9.03 -9.06 -2.78
C SER A 42 10.14 -10.06 -2.47
N LEU A 43 11.01 -10.36 -3.46
CA LEU A 43 12.22 -11.17 -3.27
C LEU A 43 13.15 -10.54 -2.23
N LEU A 44 13.44 -9.24 -2.36
CA LEU A 44 14.29 -8.51 -1.42
C LEU A 44 13.65 -8.45 -0.03
N GLN A 45 12.39 -8.03 0.08
CA GLN A 45 11.67 -7.95 1.35
C GLN A 45 11.61 -9.31 2.07
N SER A 46 11.40 -10.41 1.34
CA SER A 46 11.31 -11.76 1.90
C SER A 46 12.61 -12.23 2.52
N PHE A 47 13.76 -11.77 2.00
CA PHE A 47 15.06 -12.03 2.62
C PHE A 47 15.14 -11.38 4.01
N GLY A 48 14.72 -10.12 4.13
CA GLY A 48 14.67 -9.41 5.42
C GLY A 48 13.70 -10.08 6.40
N LEU A 49 12.51 -10.42 5.93
CA LEU A 49 11.47 -11.08 6.71
C LEU A 49 11.92 -12.46 7.24
N THR A 50 12.53 -13.27 6.38
CA THR A 50 13.00 -14.62 6.76
C THR A 50 14.07 -14.53 7.85
N ASN A 51 15.06 -13.64 7.69
CA ASN A 51 16.12 -13.47 8.69
C ASN A 51 15.58 -12.89 10.01
N TYR A 52 14.65 -11.94 9.93
CA TYR A 52 13.99 -11.39 11.11
C TYR A 52 13.21 -12.47 11.89
N TYR A 53 12.44 -13.32 11.21
CA TYR A 53 11.74 -14.41 11.88
C TYR A 53 12.69 -15.45 12.46
N GLN A 54 13.77 -15.81 11.76
CA GLN A 54 14.78 -16.72 12.36
C GLN A 54 15.36 -16.15 13.66
N TRP A 55 15.71 -14.86 13.65
CA TRP A 55 16.19 -14.17 14.85
C TRP A 55 15.12 -14.15 15.96
N ALA A 56 13.88 -13.79 15.65
CA ALA A 56 12.81 -13.67 16.63
C ALA A 56 12.51 -15.02 17.30
N PHE A 57 12.54 -16.11 16.54
CA PHE A 57 12.33 -17.46 17.06
C PHE A 57 13.49 -17.95 17.91
N GLN A 58 14.74 -17.66 17.53
CA GLN A 58 15.91 -17.99 18.35
C GLN A 58 15.88 -17.29 19.71
N ASN A 59 15.49 -16.01 19.74
CA ASN A 59 15.38 -15.25 20.99
C ASN A 59 14.20 -15.72 21.85
N ALA A 60 13.06 -16.02 21.23
CA ALA A 60 11.92 -16.61 21.94
C ALA A 60 12.27 -17.97 22.57
N ALA A 61 13.07 -18.79 21.87
CA ALA A 61 13.51 -20.09 22.36
C ALA A 61 14.58 -20.01 23.46
N SER A 62 15.47 -19.00 23.42
CA SER A 62 16.53 -18.82 24.42
C SER A 62 16.08 -18.07 25.67
N GLY A 63 14.90 -17.44 25.66
CA GLY A 63 14.42 -16.61 26.75
C GLY A 63 15.20 -15.30 26.91
N ALA A 64 16.03 -14.94 25.92
CA ALA A 64 16.82 -13.71 25.93
C ALA A 64 15.93 -12.49 25.64
N THR A 65 15.95 -11.50 26.54
CA THR A 65 15.23 -10.23 26.40
C THR A 65 16.17 -9.04 26.11
N SER A 66 17.44 -9.31 25.81
CA SER A 66 18.44 -8.28 25.55
C SER A 66 18.25 -7.64 24.17
N ILE A 67 18.46 -6.32 24.10
CA ILE A 67 18.54 -5.56 22.84
C ILE A 67 19.82 -5.90 22.06
N ASP A 68 20.82 -6.46 22.75
CA ASP A 68 22.06 -6.96 22.16
C ASP A 68 21.77 -8.08 21.17
N GLY A 69 22.16 -7.87 19.91
CA GLY A 69 21.98 -8.82 18.82
C GLY A 69 20.76 -8.57 17.92
N LEU A 70 20.07 -7.42 18.03
CA LEU A 70 19.01 -7.05 17.08
C LEU A 70 19.51 -7.13 15.63
N PRO A 71 18.75 -7.73 14.70
CA PRO A 71 19.18 -7.95 13.33
C PRO A 71 18.91 -6.67 12.51
N PHE A 72 19.58 -5.56 12.87
CA PHE A 72 19.35 -4.23 12.29
C PHE A 72 19.41 -4.24 10.76
N GLY A 73 20.30 -5.02 10.17
CA GLY A 73 20.36 -5.20 8.71
C GLY A 73 19.07 -5.81 8.13
N SER A 74 18.54 -6.86 8.76
CA SER A 74 17.30 -7.52 8.32
C SER A 74 16.06 -6.67 8.59
N MET A 75 16.02 -5.95 9.71
CA MET A 75 14.94 -5.00 10.03
C MET A 75 14.93 -3.81 9.07
N GLY A 76 16.10 -3.23 8.79
CA GLY A 76 16.24 -2.15 7.81
C GLY A 76 15.80 -2.59 6.42
N LEU A 77 16.14 -3.83 6.01
CA LEU A 77 15.71 -4.39 4.73
C LEU A 77 14.20 -4.67 4.69
N LEU A 78 13.60 -5.12 5.79
CA LEU A 78 12.16 -5.33 5.90
C LEU A 78 11.40 -4.00 5.82
N ILE A 79 11.78 -3.02 6.65
CA ILE A 79 11.13 -1.71 6.72
C ILE A 79 11.37 -0.95 5.42
N GLY A 80 12.62 -0.72 5.03
CA GLY A 80 12.95 0.00 3.80
C GLY A 80 12.42 -0.69 2.55
N GLY A 81 12.49 -2.03 2.49
CA GLY A 81 11.91 -2.81 1.40
C GLY A 81 10.39 -2.67 1.33
N SER A 82 9.68 -2.68 2.46
CA SER A 82 8.22 -2.46 2.50
C SER A 82 7.83 -1.05 2.05
N MET A 83 8.59 -0.03 2.43
CA MET A 83 8.36 1.34 2.00
C MET A 83 8.55 1.48 0.49
N LEU A 84 9.67 1.02 -0.05
CA LEU A 84 9.94 1.04 -1.50
C LEU A 84 8.87 0.26 -2.28
N LEU A 85 8.44 -0.86 -1.73
CA LEU A 85 7.40 -1.68 -2.34
C LEU A 85 6.06 -0.95 -2.37
N SER A 86 5.65 -0.33 -1.26
CA SER A 86 4.41 0.47 -1.22
C SER A 86 4.42 1.63 -2.23
N LEU A 87 5.58 2.28 -2.44
CA LEU A 87 5.73 3.33 -3.45
C LEU A 87 5.51 2.81 -4.86
N ILE A 88 6.14 1.69 -5.18
CA ILE A 88 6.04 1.09 -6.51
C ILE A 88 4.63 0.56 -6.76
N MET A 89 4.00 -0.08 -5.78
CA MET A 89 2.62 -0.56 -5.89
C MET A 89 1.65 0.58 -6.22
N MET A 90 1.75 1.68 -5.47
CA MET A 90 0.94 2.86 -5.68
C MET A 90 1.20 3.52 -7.04
N SER A 91 2.47 3.63 -7.44
CA SER A 91 2.87 4.17 -8.75
C SER A 91 2.34 3.32 -9.89
N VAL A 92 2.41 2.00 -9.77
CA VAL A 92 1.88 1.05 -10.75
C VAL A 92 0.37 1.19 -10.84
N VAL A 93 -0.34 1.14 -9.71
CA VAL A 93 -1.81 1.20 -9.70
C VAL A 93 -2.33 2.52 -10.23
N TYR A 94 -1.85 3.65 -9.70
CA TYR A 94 -2.37 4.96 -10.12
C TYR A 94 -1.93 5.32 -11.54
N GLY A 95 -0.71 4.95 -11.94
CA GLY A 95 -0.28 5.08 -13.33
C GLY A 95 -1.17 4.28 -14.28
N LEU A 96 -1.51 3.02 -13.94
CA LEU A 96 -2.41 2.20 -14.76
C LEU A 96 -3.82 2.79 -14.81
N MET A 97 -4.32 3.32 -13.70
CA MET A 97 -5.62 4.00 -13.68
C MET A 97 -5.62 5.27 -14.54
N LYS A 98 -4.54 6.06 -14.52
CA LYS A 98 -4.40 7.24 -15.40
C LYS A 98 -4.34 6.83 -16.89
N CYS A 99 -3.62 5.76 -17.22
CA CYS A 99 -3.60 5.22 -18.59
C CYS A 99 -4.96 4.68 -19.01
N TYR A 100 -5.70 4.02 -18.10
CA TYR A 100 -7.04 3.52 -18.36
C TYR A 100 -8.04 4.66 -18.59
N ASP A 101 -7.93 5.74 -17.82
CA ASP A 101 -8.77 6.91 -17.96
C ASP A 101 -8.54 7.64 -19.29
N ARG A 102 -7.29 7.70 -19.77
CA ARG A 102 -6.94 8.29 -21.08
C ARG A 102 -7.27 7.41 -22.29
N SER A 103 -7.42 6.11 -22.11
CA SER A 103 -7.62 5.17 -23.22
C SER A 103 -9.10 4.88 -23.46
N ASP A 104 -9.55 5.00 -24.71
CA ASP A 104 -10.90 4.57 -25.11
C ASP A 104 -10.98 3.05 -25.32
N GLU A 105 -9.87 2.44 -25.71
CA GLU A 105 -9.76 0.99 -25.94
C GLU A 105 -9.41 0.20 -24.67
N GLY A 106 -9.12 0.88 -23.56
CA GLY A 106 -8.65 0.30 -22.29
C GLY A 106 -7.13 0.06 -22.26
N ILE A 107 -6.65 -0.75 -21.31
CA ILE A 107 -5.21 -0.96 -21.06
C ILE A 107 -4.75 -2.40 -21.34
N ALA A 108 -5.59 -3.26 -21.92
CA ALA A 108 -5.28 -4.68 -22.11
C ALA A 108 -4.00 -4.92 -22.92
N THR A 109 -3.78 -4.11 -23.96
CA THR A 109 -2.62 -4.16 -24.86
C THR A 109 -1.44 -3.32 -24.38
N LEU A 110 -1.58 -2.57 -23.29
CA LEU A 110 -0.56 -1.64 -22.78
C LEU A 110 0.78 -2.35 -22.54
N THR A 111 1.80 -1.92 -23.26
CA THR A 111 3.15 -2.51 -23.14
C THR A 111 3.94 -1.88 -22.01
N LEU A 112 4.97 -2.58 -21.53
CA LEU A 112 5.89 -2.03 -20.52
C LEU A 112 6.55 -0.73 -20.98
N ARG A 113 6.91 -0.64 -22.27
CA ARG A 113 7.61 0.52 -22.82
C ARG A 113 6.73 1.75 -22.86
N GLU A 114 5.45 1.58 -23.18
CA GLU A 114 4.45 2.65 -23.15
C GLU A 114 4.11 3.06 -21.72
N PHE A 115 4.11 2.11 -20.77
CA PHE A 115 3.81 2.39 -19.38
C PHE A 115 4.97 3.05 -18.62
N ASN A 116 6.22 2.75 -18.98
CA ASN A 116 7.40 3.16 -18.21
C ASN A 116 7.52 4.68 -17.98
N PRO A 117 7.25 5.57 -18.97
CA PRO A 117 7.25 7.02 -18.74
C PRO A 117 6.24 7.43 -17.68
N THR A 118 5.00 6.92 -17.75
CA THR A 118 3.95 7.15 -16.75
C THR A 118 4.38 6.62 -15.39
N LEU A 119 4.92 5.40 -15.33
CA LEU A 119 5.41 4.81 -14.08
C LEU A 119 6.49 5.68 -13.44
N LEU A 120 7.49 6.13 -14.21
CA LEU A 120 8.59 6.93 -13.69
C LEU A 120 8.10 8.29 -13.17
N HIS A 121 7.14 8.90 -13.87
CA HIS A 121 6.48 10.13 -13.42
C HIS A 121 5.78 9.92 -12.08
N PHE A 122 4.90 8.91 -11.98
CA PHE A 122 4.20 8.58 -10.75
C PHE A 122 5.16 8.16 -9.63
N LEU A 123 6.25 7.48 -9.94
CA LEU A 123 7.27 7.07 -8.97
C LEU A 123 7.99 8.28 -8.36
N LYS A 124 8.41 9.24 -9.19
CA LYS A 124 9.03 10.49 -8.71
C LYS A 124 8.11 11.25 -7.76
N ARG A 125 6.83 11.39 -8.14
CA ARG A 125 5.82 12.05 -7.29
C ARG A 125 5.53 11.24 -6.02
N SER A 126 5.49 9.91 -6.11
CA SER A 126 5.31 9.03 -4.95
C SER A 126 6.42 9.19 -3.92
N VAL A 127 7.68 9.39 -4.34
CA VAL A 127 8.80 9.68 -3.43
C VAL A 127 8.56 10.97 -2.66
N VAL A 128 8.11 12.04 -3.34
CA VAL A 128 7.78 13.30 -2.66
C VAL A 128 6.62 13.11 -1.70
N ALA A 129 5.57 12.37 -2.09
CA ALA A 129 4.46 12.04 -1.21
C ALA A 129 4.93 11.29 0.04
N LEU A 130 5.84 10.32 -0.10
CA LEU A 130 6.43 9.60 1.02
C LEU A 130 7.16 10.53 1.98
N LEU A 131 7.97 11.46 1.49
CA LEU A 131 8.68 12.41 2.34
C LEU A 131 7.73 13.29 3.15
N VAL A 132 6.62 13.72 2.55
CA VAL A 132 5.56 14.45 3.26
C VAL A 132 4.89 13.58 4.32
N LEU A 133 4.57 12.32 3.99
CA LEU A 133 3.95 11.39 4.95
C LEU A 133 4.89 11.04 6.11
N LEU A 134 6.20 10.90 5.86
CA LEU A 134 7.20 10.71 6.90
C LEU A 134 7.27 11.92 7.83
N LEU A 135 7.17 13.14 7.29
CA LEU A 135 7.09 14.34 8.13
C LEU A 135 5.84 14.34 9.01
N VAL A 136 4.68 13.96 8.45
CA VAL A 136 3.44 13.80 9.22
C VAL A 136 3.61 12.74 10.31
N GLU A 137 4.25 11.61 10.00
CA GLU A 137 4.50 10.53 10.95
C GLU A 137 5.41 10.99 12.11
N VAL A 138 6.48 11.74 11.83
CA VAL A 138 7.35 12.33 12.86
C VAL A 138 6.56 13.23 13.81
N VAL A 139 5.63 14.05 13.29
CA VAL A 139 4.77 14.91 14.10
C VAL A 139 3.84 14.05 14.97
N VAL A 140 3.22 13.01 14.40
CA VAL A 140 2.34 12.10 15.13
C VAL A 140 3.08 11.36 16.24
N ILE A 141 4.28 10.85 15.96
CA ILE A 141 5.15 10.21 16.95
C ILE A 141 5.49 11.21 18.07
N GLY A 142 5.84 12.45 17.73
CA GLY A 142 6.11 13.50 18.72
C GLY A 142 4.91 13.76 19.65
N ILE A 143 3.69 13.82 19.09
CA ILE A 143 2.45 13.96 19.85
C ILE A 143 2.25 12.74 20.78
N CYS A 144 2.40 11.52 20.25
CA CYS A 144 2.27 10.30 21.04
C CYS A 144 3.29 10.24 22.18
N VAL A 145 4.56 10.57 21.93
CA VAL A 145 5.61 10.62 22.96
C VAL A 145 5.26 11.65 24.03
N PHE A 146 4.83 12.85 23.63
CA PHE A 146 4.40 13.89 24.57
C PHE A 146 3.30 13.38 25.53
N PHE A 147 2.25 12.75 25.00
CA PHE A 147 1.17 12.21 25.85
C PHE A 147 1.62 11.00 26.67
N ALA A 148 2.51 10.15 26.15
CA ALA A 148 3.09 9.03 26.88
C ALA A 148 3.89 9.50 28.11
N MET A 149 4.57 10.65 28.01
CA MET A 149 5.29 11.27 29.13
C MET A 149 4.36 11.81 30.22
N ILE A 150 3.11 12.16 29.88
CA ILE A 150 2.11 12.59 30.87
C ILE A 150 1.57 11.37 31.62
N SER A 151 1.00 10.41 30.90
CA SER A 151 0.58 9.11 31.46
C SER A 151 0.15 8.15 30.34
N PRO A 152 0.16 6.82 30.57
CA PRO A 152 -0.38 5.85 29.63
C PRO A 152 -1.87 6.10 29.29
N ILE A 153 -2.67 6.57 30.26
CA ILE A 153 -4.09 6.88 30.04
C ILE A 153 -4.24 8.09 29.10
N ALA A 154 -3.43 9.12 29.30
CA ALA A 154 -3.43 10.30 28.43
C ALA A 154 -3.06 9.94 26.98
N LEU A 155 -2.09 9.04 26.78
CA LEU A 155 -1.76 8.49 25.46
C LEU A 155 -2.96 7.80 24.81
N VAL A 156 -3.62 6.87 25.52
CA VAL A 156 -4.78 6.15 24.99
C VAL A 156 -5.90 7.10 24.59
N LEU A 157 -6.17 8.12 25.41
CA LEU A 157 -7.16 9.15 25.10
C LEU A 157 -6.75 10.00 23.89
N ALA A 158 -5.46 10.29 23.72
CA ALA A 158 -4.93 11.05 22.58
C ALA A 158 -4.95 10.26 21.26
N LEU A 159 -4.92 8.92 21.30
CA LEU A 159 -4.99 8.11 20.08
C LEU A 159 -6.32 8.30 19.34
N ILE A 160 -7.43 8.56 20.04
CA ILE A 160 -8.74 8.76 19.41
C ILE A 160 -8.72 9.96 18.44
N PRO A 161 -8.40 11.20 18.87
CA PRO A 161 -8.32 12.33 17.95
C PRO A 161 -7.22 12.13 16.91
N VAL A 162 -6.05 11.57 17.27
CA VAL A 162 -4.98 11.28 16.28
C VAL A 162 -5.53 10.46 15.13
N MET A 163 -6.28 9.38 15.40
CA MET A 163 -6.89 8.56 14.35
C MET A 163 -7.90 9.35 13.52
N VAL A 164 -8.75 10.16 14.14
CA VAL A 164 -9.75 10.99 13.44
C VAL A 164 -9.07 11.96 12.46
N PHE A 165 -7.97 12.60 12.87
CA PHE A 165 -7.23 13.56 12.04
C PHE A 165 -6.28 12.92 11.03
N LEU A 166 -5.82 11.68 11.28
CA LEU A 166 -4.90 10.97 10.38
C LEU A 166 -5.62 10.36 9.18
N PHE A 167 -6.84 9.81 9.35
CA PHE A 167 -7.54 9.15 8.25
C PHE A 167 -7.70 10.02 6.99
N PRO A 168 -8.06 11.31 7.08
CA PRO A 168 -8.16 12.21 5.93
C PRO A 168 -6.87 12.36 5.13
N VAL A 169 -5.70 12.17 5.76
CA VAL A 169 -4.40 12.26 5.09
C VAL A 169 -4.28 11.22 3.97
N ALA A 170 -5.00 10.10 4.02
CA ALA A 170 -4.93 9.07 2.97
C ALA A 170 -5.32 9.59 1.57
N LEU A 171 -6.13 10.67 1.47
CA LEU A 171 -6.46 11.29 0.18
C LEU A 171 -5.42 12.28 -0.33
N PHE A 172 -4.43 12.67 0.46
CA PHE A 172 -3.30 13.47 -0.04
C PHE A 172 -2.62 12.76 -1.20
N ILE A 173 -2.37 11.46 -1.07
CA ILE A 173 -1.61 10.70 -2.06
C ILE A 173 -2.30 10.73 -3.44
N PRO A 174 -3.54 10.23 -3.62
CA PRO A 174 -4.18 10.27 -4.93
C PRO A 174 -4.38 11.71 -5.43
N THR A 175 -4.68 12.67 -4.55
CA THR A 175 -4.80 14.08 -4.95
C THR A 175 -3.50 14.60 -5.55
N TYR A 176 -2.38 14.38 -4.87
CA TYR A 176 -1.09 14.79 -5.39
C TYR A 176 -0.77 14.04 -6.67
N LEU A 177 -0.88 12.71 -6.72
CA LEU A 177 -0.45 11.92 -7.87
C LEU A 177 -1.30 12.13 -9.14
N PHE A 178 -2.59 12.42 -9.03
CA PHE A 178 -3.47 12.63 -10.19
C PHE A 178 -3.52 14.08 -10.68
N GLU A 179 -3.25 15.06 -9.82
CA GLU A 179 -3.22 16.49 -10.17
C GLU A 179 -1.78 16.95 -10.41
N ASP A 180 -1.32 16.88 -11.67
CA ASP A 180 0.07 17.14 -12.05
C ASP A 180 0.52 18.59 -11.81
N ASP A 181 -0.38 19.55 -12.01
CA ASP A 181 -0.07 20.98 -11.91
C ASP A 181 -0.20 21.55 -10.49
N THR A 182 -0.77 20.78 -9.56
CA THR A 182 -0.98 21.24 -8.19
C THR A 182 0.31 21.13 -7.36
N PRO A 183 0.81 22.23 -6.76
CA PRO A 183 1.95 22.20 -5.85
C PRO A 183 1.74 21.25 -4.66
N VAL A 184 2.82 20.65 -4.14
CA VAL A 184 2.77 19.61 -3.08
C VAL A 184 1.91 20.05 -1.88
N PHE A 185 2.13 21.26 -1.37
CA PHE A 185 1.39 21.77 -0.21
C PHE A 185 -0.09 22.00 -0.53
N SER A 186 -0.39 22.55 -1.71
CA SER A 186 -1.77 22.75 -2.17
C SER A 186 -2.50 21.42 -2.33
N ALA A 187 -1.83 20.39 -2.89
CA ALA A 187 -2.37 19.04 -3.01
C ALA A 187 -2.59 18.38 -1.64
N PHE A 188 -1.70 18.63 -0.67
CA PHE A 188 -1.87 18.18 0.71
C PHE A 188 -3.12 18.79 1.34
N VAL A 189 -3.25 20.12 1.31
CA VAL A 189 -4.43 20.80 1.88
C VAL A 189 -5.71 20.37 1.19
N LYS A 190 -5.70 20.27 -0.14
CA LYS A 190 -6.85 19.82 -0.94
C LYS A 190 -7.24 18.38 -0.62
N GLY A 191 -6.28 17.45 -0.63
CA GLY A 191 -6.52 16.05 -0.28
C GLY A 191 -6.99 15.85 1.16
N TYR A 192 -6.41 16.60 2.11
CA TYR A 192 -6.86 16.60 3.50
C TYR A 192 -8.29 17.11 3.64
N ARG A 193 -8.64 18.20 2.94
CA ARG A 193 -10.01 18.75 2.89
C ARG A 193 -11.00 17.75 2.30
N TYR A 194 -10.65 17.09 1.20
CA TYR A 194 -11.45 15.99 0.65
C TYR A 194 -11.65 14.88 1.65
N GLY A 195 -10.59 14.54 2.39
CA GLY A 195 -10.65 13.50 3.38
C GLY A 195 -11.59 13.83 4.54
N PHE A 196 -11.57 15.07 5.02
CA PHE A 196 -12.51 15.55 6.03
C PHE A 196 -13.95 15.58 5.54
N LYS A 197 -14.18 16.14 4.35
CA LYS A 197 -15.52 16.21 3.76
C LYS A 197 -16.12 14.84 3.45
N THR A 198 -15.28 13.81 3.27
CA THR A 198 -15.71 12.43 3.00
C THR A 198 -15.34 11.45 4.11
N TRP A 199 -15.09 11.94 5.33
CA TRP A 199 -14.49 11.17 6.43
C TRP A 199 -15.19 9.83 6.67
N GLY A 200 -16.52 9.83 6.82
CA GLY A 200 -17.27 8.59 7.07
C GLY A 200 -17.25 7.62 5.88
N GLY A 201 -17.14 8.11 4.65
CA GLY A 201 -16.99 7.29 3.46
C GLY A 201 -15.59 6.65 3.38
N MET A 202 -14.55 7.43 3.66
CA MET A 202 -13.17 6.94 3.74
C MET A 202 -12.98 5.92 4.85
N PHE A 203 -13.47 6.22 6.05
CA PHE A 203 -13.34 5.35 7.22
C PHE A 203 -13.94 3.96 6.94
N LYS A 204 -15.17 3.92 6.42
CA LYS A 204 -15.82 2.67 6.03
C LYS A 204 -15.05 1.92 4.94
N LEU A 205 -14.52 2.64 3.94
CA LEU A 205 -13.74 2.06 2.85
C LEU A 205 -12.45 1.42 3.37
N LEU A 206 -11.68 2.15 4.17
CA LEU A 206 -10.41 1.68 4.73
C LEU A 206 -10.62 0.51 5.69
N ILE A 207 -11.68 0.49 6.48
CA ILE A 207 -12.01 -0.66 7.34
C ILE A 207 -12.33 -1.89 6.48
N VAL A 208 -13.23 -1.77 5.50
CA VAL A 208 -13.64 -2.93 4.69
C VAL A 208 -12.48 -3.46 3.87
N MET A 209 -11.77 -2.58 3.16
CA MET A 209 -10.62 -2.97 2.35
C MET A 209 -9.45 -3.45 3.22
N GLY A 210 -9.19 -2.79 4.34
CA GLY A 210 -8.15 -3.18 5.30
C GLY A 210 -8.41 -4.55 5.91
N PHE A 211 -9.65 -4.84 6.30
CA PHE A 211 -10.03 -6.16 6.79
C PHE A 211 -9.89 -7.23 5.70
N ALA A 212 -10.34 -6.94 4.47
CA ALA A 212 -10.19 -7.86 3.34
C ALA A 212 -8.71 -8.19 3.06
N VAL A 213 -7.84 -7.17 3.04
CA VAL A 213 -6.39 -7.38 2.87
C VAL A 213 -5.82 -8.17 4.02
N TYR A 214 -6.11 -7.81 5.28
CA TYR A 214 -5.60 -8.53 6.44
C TYR A 214 -6.01 -10.02 6.42
N PHE A 215 -7.27 -10.30 6.09
CA PHE A 215 -7.78 -11.66 5.97
C PHE A 215 -7.04 -12.44 4.89
N VAL A 216 -6.92 -11.88 3.68
CA VAL A 216 -6.20 -12.54 2.57
C VAL A 216 -4.73 -12.73 2.90
N SER A 217 -4.05 -11.70 3.44
CA SER A 217 -2.65 -11.80 3.85
C SER A 217 -2.43 -12.88 4.90
N SER A 218 -3.35 -13.02 5.87
CA SER A 218 -3.28 -14.08 6.89
C SER A 218 -3.36 -15.47 6.27
N LEU A 219 -4.21 -15.67 5.26
CA LEU A 219 -4.28 -16.93 4.52
C LEU A 219 -3.00 -17.19 3.71
N MET A 220 -2.44 -16.16 3.07
CA MET A 220 -1.19 -16.27 2.31
C MET A 220 0.00 -16.65 3.21
N MET A 221 -0.03 -16.30 4.50
CA MET A 221 1.04 -16.65 5.45
C MET A 221 1.02 -18.12 5.90
N LEU A 222 -0.09 -18.85 5.73
CA LEU A 222 -0.22 -20.23 6.24
C LEU A 222 0.89 -21.17 5.73
N PRO A 223 1.28 -21.20 4.44
CA PRO A 223 2.36 -22.05 3.97
C PRO A 223 3.70 -21.74 4.64
N ALA A 224 4.02 -20.46 4.84
CA ALA A 224 5.24 -20.05 5.54
C ALA A 224 5.23 -20.49 7.02
N MET A 225 4.07 -20.39 7.68
CA MET A 225 3.88 -20.86 9.05
C MET A 225 4.03 -22.38 9.18
N ILE A 226 3.49 -23.15 8.21
CA ILE A 226 3.64 -24.61 8.18
C ILE A 226 5.11 -24.99 8.01
N MET A 227 5.82 -24.36 7.07
CA MET A 227 7.25 -24.58 6.88
C MET A 227 8.00 -24.31 8.18
N MET A 228 7.75 -23.17 8.81
CA MET A 228 8.36 -22.78 10.07
C MET A 228 8.12 -23.79 11.20
N ALA A 229 6.89 -24.26 11.37
CA ALA A 229 6.56 -25.30 12.35
C ALA A 229 7.28 -26.62 12.02
N ALA A 230 7.31 -27.02 10.74
CA ALA A 230 7.99 -28.23 10.29
C ALA A 230 9.49 -28.22 10.62
N LYS A 231 10.14 -27.05 10.73
CA LYS A 231 11.55 -26.94 11.15
C LYS A 231 11.81 -27.67 12.47
N GLY A 232 10.95 -27.44 13.45
CA GLY A 232 11.09 -28.01 14.80
C GLY A 232 10.93 -29.52 14.84
N PHE A 233 10.11 -30.08 13.97
CA PHE A 233 9.88 -31.52 13.86
C PHE A 233 10.95 -32.24 13.03
N LEU A 234 11.34 -31.66 11.90
CA LEU A 234 12.28 -32.27 10.96
C LEU A 234 13.73 -32.21 11.44
N PHE A 235 14.06 -31.24 12.29
CA PHE A 235 15.41 -31.02 12.76
C PHE A 235 15.42 -30.81 14.29
N PRO A 236 15.34 -31.90 15.08
CA PRO A 236 15.39 -31.82 16.54
C PRO A 236 16.66 -31.08 17.01
N GLY A 237 16.50 -30.01 17.79
CA GLY A 237 17.59 -29.12 18.23
C GLY A 237 17.96 -28.00 17.26
N ALA A 238 17.38 -27.96 16.04
CA ALA A 238 17.72 -26.96 15.01
C ALA A 238 16.94 -25.66 15.07
N MET A 239 16.19 -25.42 16.14
CA MET A 239 15.84 -24.05 16.48
C MET A 239 17.10 -23.22 16.77
N ALA A 240 18.20 -23.87 17.18
CA ALA A 240 19.51 -23.25 17.42
C ALA A 240 20.59 -23.58 16.35
N SER A 241 20.28 -24.39 15.32
CA SER A 241 21.27 -24.79 14.30
C SER A 241 20.80 -24.55 12.86
N THR A 242 21.76 -24.50 11.93
CA THR A 242 21.51 -24.28 10.50
C THR A 242 20.76 -25.48 9.90
N SER A 243 19.57 -25.23 9.35
CA SER A 243 18.80 -26.22 8.58
C SER A 243 19.50 -26.61 7.28
N SER A 244 19.06 -27.72 6.66
CA SER A 244 19.58 -28.12 5.35
C SER A 244 19.37 -27.02 4.30
N LEU A 245 20.30 -26.91 3.33
CA LEU A 245 20.23 -25.94 2.24
C LEU A 245 18.90 -26.01 1.50
N LEU A 246 18.40 -27.24 1.24
CA LEU A 246 17.14 -27.46 0.53
C LEU A 246 15.93 -26.92 1.31
N TYR A 247 15.90 -27.11 2.62
CA TYR A 247 14.83 -26.59 3.47
C TYR A 247 14.87 -25.06 3.54
N SER A 248 16.06 -24.47 3.68
CA SER A 248 16.24 -23.01 3.70
C SER A 248 15.83 -22.38 2.36
N LEU A 249 16.22 -22.98 1.23
CA LEU A 249 15.81 -22.53 -0.10
C LEU A 249 14.30 -22.65 -0.31
N GLY A 250 13.69 -23.78 0.09
CA GLY A 250 12.24 -23.97 0.01
C GLY A 250 11.46 -22.96 0.85
N THR A 251 11.91 -22.71 2.08
CA THR A 251 11.28 -21.72 2.98
C THR A 251 11.40 -20.29 2.42
N PHE A 252 12.55 -19.96 1.83
CA PHE A 252 12.74 -18.68 1.16
C PHE A 252 11.78 -18.52 -0.01
N LEU A 253 11.69 -19.50 -0.91
CA LEU A 253 10.76 -19.45 -2.06
C LEU A 253 9.29 -19.33 -1.61
N VAL A 254 8.88 -20.07 -0.59
CA VAL A 254 7.54 -19.95 0.00
C VAL A 254 7.31 -18.54 0.56
N SER A 255 8.29 -17.96 1.23
CA SER A 255 8.20 -16.59 1.77
C SER A 255 8.08 -15.55 0.66
N VAL A 256 8.82 -15.73 -0.44
CA VAL A 256 8.74 -14.88 -1.63
C VAL A 256 7.35 -14.91 -2.25
N LEU A 257 6.79 -16.10 -2.46
CA LEU A 257 5.44 -16.24 -3.00
C LEU A 257 4.40 -15.64 -2.06
N THR A 258 4.53 -15.91 -0.75
CA THR A 258 3.67 -15.34 0.29
C THR A 258 3.67 -13.81 0.25
N ALA A 259 4.86 -13.19 0.23
CA ALA A 259 5.00 -11.74 0.16
C ALA A 259 4.44 -11.20 -1.16
N PHE A 260 4.77 -11.82 -2.30
CA PHE A 260 4.28 -11.37 -3.60
C PHE A 260 2.75 -11.38 -3.66
N PHE A 261 2.10 -12.48 -3.27
CA PHE A 261 0.64 -12.57 -3.30
C PHE A 261 -0.01 -11.65 -2.27
N ALA A 262 0.54 -11.52 -1.05
CA ALA A 262 0.02 -10.58 -0.07
C ALA A 262 0.03 -9.13 -0.59
N ASN A 263 1.08 -8.73 -1.31
CA ASN A 263 1.15 -7.42 -1.95
C ASN A 263 0.24 -7.32 -3.19
N LEU A 264 0.17 -8.35 -4.02
CA LEU A 264 -0.74 -8.37 -5.18
C LEU A 264 -2.21 -8.19 -4.75
N PHE A 265 -2.63 -8.86 -3.68
CA PHE A 265 -3.99 -8.77 -3.17
C PHE A 265 -4.29 -7.50 -2.37
N SER A 266 -3.29 -6.67 -2.06
CA SER A 266 -3.51 -5.36 -1.46
C SER A 266 -3.63 -4.22 -2.46
N LEU A 267 -3.32 -4.46 -3.74
CA LEU A 267 -3.53 -3.48 -4.84
C LEU A 267 -4.95 -2.90 -4.90
N PRO A 268 -6.04 -3.66 -4.65
CA PRO A 268 -7.39 -3.12 -4.62
C PRO A 268 -7.59 -1.96 -3.62
N VAL A 269 -6.82 -1.88 -2.53
CA VAL A 269 -6.91 -0.75 -1.56
C VAL A 269 -6.56 0.57 -2.25
N PHE A 270 -5.50 0.57 -3.06
CA PHE A 270 -5.09 1.74 -3.82
C PHE A 270 -6.17 2.12 -4.84
N ILE A 271 -6.70 1.15 -5.59
CA ILE A 271 -7.79 1.39 -6.55
C ILE A 271 -9.02 2.00 -5.86
N ALA A 272 -9.40 1.47 -4.70
CA ALA A 272 -10.50 2.01 -3.91
C ALA A 272 -10.24 3.45 -3.44
N LEU A 273 -9.01 3.76 -3.01
CA LEU A 273 -8.62 5.12 -2.64
C LEU A 273 -8.64 6.09 -3.84
N ALA A 274 -8.25 5.63 -5.02
CA ALA A 274 -8.33 6.43 -6.25
C ALA A 274 -9.79 6.74 -6.61
N TYR A 275 -10.72 5.77 -6.52
CA TYR A 275 -12.14 6.05 -6.72
C TYR A 275 -12.76 6.91 -5.60
N GLN A 276 -12.26 6.81 -4.38
CA GLN A 276 -12.66 7.69 -3.28
C GLN A 276 -12.20 9.13 -3.53
N TYR A 277 -10.98 9.31 -4.05
CA TYR A 277 -10.49 10.59 -4.54
C TYR A 277 -11.35 11.11 -5.69
N GLY A 278 -11.57 10.32 -6.74
CA GLY A 278 -12.37 10.72 -7.90
C GLY A 278 -13.81 11.11 -7.53
N HIS A 279 -14.41 10.41 -6.55
CA HIS A 279 -15.69 10.81 -5.96
C HIS A 279 -15.63 12.18 -5.26
N ALA A 280 -14.60 12.43 -4.45
CA ALA A 280 -14.46 13.69 -3.72
C ALA A 280 -14.16 14.86 -4.66
N ALA A 281 -13.27 14.65 -5.63
CA ALA A 281 -12.93 15.62 -6.66
C ALA A 281 -14.16 16.01 -7.48
N GLU A 282 -14.91 15.03 -7.97
CA GLU A 282 -16.14 15.30 -8.71
C GLU A 282 -17.20 16.00 -7.86
N LYS A 283 -17.40 15.54 -6.62
CA LYS A 283 -18.46 16.08 -5.75
C LYS A 283 -18.22 17.53 -5.32
N PHE A 284 -16.97 17.95 -5.15
CA PHE A 284 -16.65 19.25 -4.54
C PHE A 284 -16.06 20.25 -5.53
N ASP A 285 -15.43 19.78 -6.59
CA ASP A 285 -14.70 20.61 -7.53
C ASP A 285 -15.24 20.41 -8.98
N ASN A 286 -16.24 19.54 -9.22
CA ASN A 286 -16.89 19.32 -10.53
C ASN A 286 -15.90 19.14 -11.70
N VAL A 287 -14.82 18.38 -11.48
CA VAL A 287 -13.68 18.25 -12.41
C VAL A 287 -14.12 17.87 -13.83
N THR A 288 -15.13 17.00 -14.00
CA THR A 288 -15.60 16.65 -15.36
C THR A 288 -16.27 17.80 -16.12
N VAL A 289 -16.79 18.81 -15.43
CA VAL A 289 -17.38 20.00 -16.06
C VAL A 289 -16.29 20.98 -16.47
N GLU A 290 -15.26 21.14 -15.63
CA GLU A 290 -14.08 21.96 -15.96
C GLU A 290 -13.33 21.40 -17.17
N GLU A 291 -13.02 20.09 -17.17
CA GLU A 291 -12.37 19.43 -18.31
C GLU A 291 -13.16 19.61 -19.62
N ARG A 292 -14.51 19.55 -19.55
CA ARG A 292 -15.35 19.76 -20.74
C ARG A 292 -15.34 21.21 -21.22
N ILE A 293 -15.23 22.20 -20.34
CA ILE A 293 -15.17 23.61 -20.73
C ILE A 293 -13.84 23.90 -21.41
N ASP A 294 -12.73 23.39 -20.86
CA ASP A 294 -11.40 23.53 -21.46
C ASP A 294 -11.35 22.89 -22.86
N ASP A 295 -11.90 21.67 -23.01
CA ASP A 295 -12.03 21.00 -24.32
C ASP A 295 -12.88 21.82 -25.33
N PHE A 296 -13.85 22.61 -24.87
CA PHE A 296 -14.66 23.49 -25.73
C PHE A 296 -13.93 24.78 -26.10
N GLU A 297 -13.04 25.29 -25.25
CA GLU A 297 -12.24 26.50 -25.54
C GLU A 297 -11.08 26.23 -26.52
N GLU A 298 -10.65 24.97 -26.65
CA GLU A 298 -9.63 24.54 -27.60
C GLU A 298 -10.16 24.19 -29.02
N LEU A 299 -11.48 24.26 -29.25
CA LEU A 299 -12.16 24.00 -30.55
C LEU A 299 -12.48 25.28 -31.34
#